data_AF-A0A9Y1ZSB9-F1
#
_entry.id   AF-A0A9Y1ZSB9-F1
#
_cell.length_a   1.000
_cell.length_b   1.000
_cell.length_c   1.000
_cell.angle_alpha   90.00
_cell.angle_beta   90.00
_cell.angle_gamma   90.00
#
_symmetry.space_group_name_H-M   'P 1'
#
loop_
_entity.id
_entity.type
_entity.pdbx_description
1 polymer ?
#
loop_
_entity_poly.entity_id
_entity_poly.type
_entity_poly.pdbx_seq_one_letter_code
_entity_poly.pdbx_strand_id
1 'polypeptide(L)'
;MCDEKPMGVLKIPNLKPDVLRDPPPAIAREPMRGNLELQPLAKQVAANATLMNKFRATIGCEDEARMRDMIDEVRNYARSIDPTLTYAEGASLALLLSNTDDRGTSD
;
A
#
# COMPACT_ATOMS: atom_id res chain seq x y z
N MET A 1 14.57 6.10 -68.42
CA MET A 1 15.91 6.17 -67.80
C MET A 1 15.79 5.67 -66.36
N CYS A 2 16.65 4.70 -66.01
CA CYS A 2 17.02 4.25 -64.66
C CYS A 2 17.48 5.45 -63.81
N ASP A 3 17.57 5.49 -62.49
CA ASP A 3 17.94 4.54 -61.43
C ASP A 3 17.60 5.31 -60.11
N GLU A 4 17.12 4.71 -59.02
CA GLU A 4 17.95 4.48 -57.83
C GLU A 4 17.25 3.52 -56.85
N LYS A 5 18.06 2.74 -56.16
CA LYS A 5 17.81 1.41 -55.59
C LYS A 5 17.20 1.36 -54.16
N PRO A 6 16.79 0.15 -53.71
CA PRO A 6 15.96 -0.09 -52.53
C PRO A 6 16.75 -0.55 -51.29
N MET A 7 16.24 -0.28 -50.08
CA MET A 7 16.62 -0.97 -48.83
C MET A 7 15.47 -0.78 -47.83
N GLY A 8 14.96 -1.74 -47.08
CA GLY A 8 15.18 -3.17 -46.97
C GLY A 8 14.09 -3.64 -45.99
N VAL A 9 13.22 -4.54 -46.41
CA VAL A 9 12.22 -5.16 -45.51
C VAL A 9 13.01 -6.08 -44.58
N LEU A 10 13.14 -5.69 -43.30
CA LEU A 10 13.67 -6.58 -42.28
C LEU A 10 12.71 -7.76 -42.12
N LYS A 11 13.06 -8.87 -42.78
CA LYS A 11 12.54 -10.20 -42.51
C LYS A 11 12.91 -10.55 -41.07
N ILE A 12 11.93 -10.61 -40.17
CA ILE A 12 12.11 -11.17 -38.84
C ILE A 12 12.13 -12.70 -39.01
N PRO A 13 13.24 -13.40 -38.74
CA PRO A 13 13.25 -14.84 -38.72
C PRO A 13 12.55 -15.34 -37.46
N ASN A 14 11.55 -16.18 -37.69
CA ASN A 14 10.87 -17.01 -36.71
C ASN A 14 11.92 -17.88 -35.97
N LEU A 15 12.28 -17.49 -34.74
CA LEU A 15 12.96 -18.38 -33.80
C LEU A 15 11.93 -18.92 -32.81
N LYS A 16 11.86 -20.25 -32.77
CA LYS A 16 11.03 -21.05 -31.87
C LYS A 16 11.37 -20.78 -30.40
N PRO A 17 10.40 -21.02 -29.50
CA PRO A 17 10.55 -20.80 -28.07
C PRO A 17 11.26 -22.01 -27.47
N ASP A 18 12.40 -21.80 -26.81
CA ASP A 18 12.87 -22.76 -25.83
C ASP A 18 13.83 -22.10 -24.82
N VAL A 19 13.42 -22.21 -23.55
CA VAL A 19 14.29 -22.31 -22.36
C VAL A 19 14.83 -21.00 -21.74
N LEU A 20 14.19 -20.69 -20.60
CA LEU A 20 14.84 -20.40 -19.32
C LEU A 20 15.31 -18.97 -19.07
N ARG A 21 14.33 -18.11 -18.77
CA ARG A 21 14.35 -17.35 -17.52
C ARG A 21 12.94 -17.40 -16.98
N ASP A 22 12.71 -18.32 -16.04
CA ASP A 22 11.66 -18.09 -15.06
C ASP A 22 11.95 -16.69 -14.49
N PRO A 23 11.11 -15.67 -14.70
CA PRO A 23 11.21 -14.49 -13.85
C PRO A 23 11.04 -15.05 -12.43
N PRO A 24 11.90 -14.67 -11.45
CA PRO A 24 11.66 -15.10 -10.07
C PRO A 24 10.18 -14.89 -9.78
N PRO A 25 9.45 -15.89 -9.26
CA PRO A 25 8.00 -15.90 -9.24
C PRO A 25 7.61 -14.52 -8.77
N ALA A 26 6.95 -13.74 -9.64
CA ALA A 26 6.63 -12.36 -9.38
C ALA A 26 6.03 -12.40 -7.99
N ILE A 27 6.80 -11.96 -6.97
CA ILE A 27 6.53 -12.31 -5.57
C ILE A 27 5.07 -11.97 -5.45
N ALA A 28 4.23 -13.01 -5.30
CA ALA A 28 2.81 -12.81 -5.26
C ALA A 28 2.69 -11.85 -4.11
N ARG A 29 2.46 -10.57 -4.43
CA ARG A 29 2.26 -9.55 -3.42
C ARG A 29 1.02 -10.11 -2.78
N GLU A 30 1.18 -10.76 -1.63
CA GLU A 30 0.07 -11.31 -0.88
C GLU A 30 -0.98 -10.22 -0.93
N PRO A 31 -2.18 -10.51 -1.47
CA PRO A 31 -3.13 -9.47 -1.79
C PRO A 31 -3.28 -8.64 -0.52
N MET A 32 -2.77 -7.39 -0.55
CA MET A 32 -2.78 -6.52 0.61
C MET A 32 -4.21 -6.53 1.12
N ARG A 33 -4.39 -6.83 2.42
CA ARG A 33 -5.74 -6.87 2.98
C ARG A 33 -6.46 -5.60 2.60
N GLY A 34 -7.62 -5.78 1.97
CA GLY A 34 -8.41 -4.66 1.52
C GLY A 34 -8.88 -3.84 2.71
N ASN A 35 -9.29 -2.59 2.46
CA ASN A 35 -9.82 -1.72 3.51
C ASN A 35 -10.93 -2.40 4.36
N LEU A 36 -11.76 -3.25 3.75
CA LEU A 36 -12.78 -4.05 4.44
C LEU A 36 -12.21 -5.04 5.47
N GLU A 37 -11.07 -5.66 5.20
CA GLU A 37 -10.42 -6.60 6.11
C GLU A 37 -9.61 -5.89 7.20
N LEU A 38 -9.18 -4.67 6.93
CA LEU A 38 -8.52 -3.81 7.93
C LEU A 38 -9.53 -3.10 8.85
N GLN A 39 -10.81 -2.98 8.49
CA GLN A 39 -11.84 -2.37 9.34
C GLN A 39 -11.99 -2.99 10.74
N PRO A 40 -12.09 -4.32 10.93
CA PRO A 40 -12.17 -4.90 12.27
C PRO A 40 -10.91 -4.61 13.11
N LEU A 41 -9.74 -4.57 12.47
CA LEU A 41 -8.49 -4.21 13.13
C LEU A 41 -8.47 -2.70 13.48
N ALA A 42 -8.89 -1.84 12.56
CA ALA A 42 -9.01 -0.40 12.78
C ALA A 42 -9.98 -0.09 13.93
N LYS A 43 -11.11 -0.81 14.06
CA LYS A 43 -12.02 -0.67 15.21
C LYS A 43 -11.36 -1.04 16.53
N GLN A 44 -10.56 -2.11 16.57
CA GLN A 44 -9.82 -2.50 17.78
C GLN A 44 -8.71 -1.51 18.13
N VAL A 45 -8.05 -0.95 17.13
CA VAL A 45 -7.06 0.11 17.30
C VAL A 45 -7.74 1.40 17.78
N ALA A 46 -8.89 1.75 17.23
CA ALA A 46 -9.70 2.90 17.62
C ALA A 46 -10.28 2.77 19.05
N ALA A 47 -10.48 1.56 19.55
CA ALA A 47 -10.90 1.33 20.93
C ALA A 47 -9.84 1.75 21.96
N ASN A 48 -8.57 1.92 21.56
CA ASN A 48 -7.54 2.49 22.42
C ASN A 48 -7.65 4.02 22.46
N ALA A 49 -8.41 4.52 23.44
CA ALA A 49 -8.68 5.95 23.61
C ALA A 49 -7.41 6.79 23.77
N THR A 50 -6.37 6.27 24.43
CA THR A 50 -5.09 6.98 24.62
C THR A 50 -4.36 7.15 23.29
N LEU A 51 -4.26 6.09 22.50
CA LEU A 51 -3.64 6.10 21.18
C LEU A 51 -4.41 7.02 20.22
N MET A 52 -5.74 6.95 20.24
CA MET A 52 -6.59 7.79 19.39
C MET A 52 -6.54 9.28 19.75
N ASN A 53 -6.43 9.61 21.04
CA ASN A 53 -6.28 11.00 21.46
C ASN A 53 -4.95 11.60 20.96
N LYS A 54 -3.84 10.85 21.08
CA LYS A 54 -2.55 11.23 20.50
C LYS A 54 -2.61 11.33 18.97
N PHE A 55 -3.25 10.37 18.33
CA PHE A 55 -3.41 10.33 16.87
C PHE A 55 -4.12 11.59 16.37
N ARG A 56 -5.24 11.96 17.00
CA ARG A 56 -6.00 13.18 16.67
C ARG A 56 -5.21 14.45 16.92
N ALA A 57 -4.44 14.51 18.01
CA ALA A 57 -3.57 15.65 18.30
C ALA A 57 -2.41 15.79 17.30
N THR A 58 -2.11 14.72 16.56
CA THR A 58 -1.01 14.67 15.58
C THR A 58 -1.49 14.83 14.14
N ILE A 59 -2.68 14.31 13.82
CA ILE A 59 -3.33 14.52 12.53
C ILE A 59 -3.58 16.02 12.34
N GLY A 60 -2.99 16.60 11.29
CA GLY A 60 -3.05 18.03 11.01
C GLY A 60 -1.86 18.84 11.52
N CYS A 61 -0.90 18.23 12.23
CA CYS A 61 0.40 18.87 12.45
C CYS A 61 1.21 18.90 11.15
N GLU A 62 1.91 20.01 10.91
CA GLU A 62 2.87 20.17 9.80
C GLU A 62 4.19 19.41 10.04
N ASP A 63 4.36 18.86 11.25
CA ASP A 63 5.54 18.08 11.62
C ASP A 63 5.45 16.65 11.08
N GLU A 64 6.04 16.44 9.89
CA GLU A 64 6.08 15.15 9.22
C GLU A 64 6.75 14.05 10.07
N ALA A 65 7.77 14.42 10.86
CA ALA A 65 8.47 13.48 11.73
C ALA A 65 7.55 12.93 12.83
N ARG A 66 6.78 13.80 13.48
CA ARG A 66 5.76 13.44 14.47
C ARG A 66 4.63 12.62 13.84
N MET A 67 4.18 12.97 12.64
CA MET A 67 3.17 12.18 11.93
C MET A 67 3.68 10.76 11.64
N ARG A 68 4.93 10.62 11.20
CA ARG A 68 5.55 9.33 10.93
C ARG A 68 5.69 8.49 12.20
N ASP A 69 6.14 9.10 13.29
CA ASP A 69 6.26 8.44 14.60
C ASP A 69 4.89 7.94 15.09
N MET A 70 3.85 8.77 14.94
CA MET A 70 2.48 8.39 15.28
C MET A 70 1.95 7.23 14.42
N ILE A 71 2.24 7.21 13.11
CA ILE A 71 1.88 6.08 12.24
C ILE A 71 2.62 4.80 12.67
N ASP A 72 3.88 4.90 13.08
CA ASP A 72 4.63 3.75 13.59
C ASP A 72 4.08 3.26 14.94
N GLU A 73 3.68 4.17 15.85
CA GLU A 73 3.03 3.82 17.12
C GLU A 73 1.70 3.08 16.88
N VAL A 74 0.86 3.59 15.96
CA VAL A 74 -0.38 2.93 15.53
C VAL A 74 -0.10 1.55 14.93
N ARG A 75 0.91 1.44 14.07
CA ARG A 75 1.31 0.18 13.45
C ARG A 75 1.82 -0.81 14.50
N ASN A 76 2.64 -0.37 15.45
CA ASN A 76 3.20 -1.22 16.49
C ASN A 76 2.08 -1.77 17.40
N TYR A 77 1.12 -0.92 17.76
CA TYR A 77 -0.08 -1.36 18.48
C TYR A 77 -0.90 -2.36 17.64
N ALA A 78 -1.13 -2.06 16.36
CA ALA A 78 -1.84 -2.96 15.45
C ALA A 78 -1.11 -4.31 15.29
N ARG A 79 0.23 -4.32 15.27
CA ARG A 79 1.04 -5.55 15.23
C ARG A 79 0.95 -6.39 16.51
N SER A 80 0.68 -5.77 17.65
CA SER A 80 0.40 -6.50 18.89
C SER A 80 -0.91 -7.28 18.81
N ILE A 81 -1.84 -6.86 17.95
CA ILE A 81 -3.13 -7.53 17.73
C ILE A 81 -3.00 -8.50 16.55
N ASP A 82 -2.36 -8.05 15.46
CA ASP A 82 -2.15 -8.80 14.23
C ASP A 82 -0.68 -8.72 13.80
N PRO A 83 0.14 -9.73 14.14
CA PRO A 83 1.57 -9.70 13.85
C PRO A 83 1.89 -9.82 12.36
N THR A 84 0.91 -10.21 11.54
CA THR A 84 1.03 -10.34 10.07
C THR A 84 0.86 -9.00 9.36
N LEU A 85 0.50 -7.93 10.09
CA LEU A 85 0.33 -6.59 9.54
C LEU A 85 1.64 -6.03 8.96
N THR A 86 1.61 -5.78 7.66
CA THR A 86 2.70 -5.18 6.90
C THR A 86 2.76 -3.66 7.09
N TYR A 87 3.87 -3.04 6.66
CA TYR A 87 4.01 -1.58 6.71
C TYR A 87 2.95 -0.87 5.88
N ALA A 88 2.64 -1.39 4.69
CA ALA A 88 1.68 -0.80 3.78
C ALA A 88 0.24 -0.89 4.34
N GLU A 89 -0.12 -2.01 4.97
CA GLU A 89 -1.40 -2.16 5.67
C GLU A 89 -1.51 -1.23 6.88
N GLY A 90 -0.41 -1.00 7.61
CA GLY A 90 -0.37 -0.04 8.72
C GLY A 90 -0.66 1.40 8.29
N ALA A 91 -0.11 1.81 7.14
CA ALA A 91 -0.42 3.12 6.55
C ALA A 91 -1.90 3.21 6.10
N SER A 92 -2.43 2.16 5.46
CA SER A 92 -3.86 2.09 5.12
C SER A 92 -4.76 2.11 6.36
N LEU A 93 -4.35 1.48 7.44
CA LEU A 93 -5.06 1.47 8.71
C LEU A 93 -5.07 2.86 9.37
N ALA A 94 -3.94 3.59 9.37
CA ALA A 94 -3.89 4.97 9.82
C ALA A 94 -4.86 5.88 9.03
N LEU A 95 -4.90 5.73 7.70
CA LEU A 95 -5.86 6.45 6.85
C LEU A 95 -7.32 6.11 7.18
N LEU A 96 -7.63 4.83 7.43
CA LEU A 96 -8.97 4.41 7.87
C LEU A 96 -9.36 5.03 9.20
N LEU A 97 -8.42 5.16 10.14
CA LEU A 97 -8.66 5.78 11.44
C LEU A 97 -8.98 7.28 11.32
N SER A 98 -8.28 8.00 10.43
CA SER A 98 -8.59 9.40 10.11
C SER A 98 -9.99 9.59 9.53
N ASN A 99 -10.44 8.68 8.65
CA ASN A 99 -11.75 8.76 8.02
C ASN A 99 -12.91 8.28 8.91
N THR A 100 -12.62 7.49 9.95
CA THR A 100 -13.66 6.96 10.86
C THR A 100 -14.21 8.05 11.79
N ASP A 101 -13.48 9.15 11.97
CA ASP A 101 -13.91 10.26 12.82
C ASP A 101 -14.87 11.26 12.15
N ASP A 102 -14.83 11.35 10.82
CA ASP A 102 -15.64 12.32 10.06
C ASP A 102 -17.16 11.99 10.06
N ARG A 103 -17.55 10.79 10.50
CA ARG A 103 -18.97 10.40 10.66
C ARG A 103 -19.55 10.73 12.04
N GLY A 104 -18.90 11.63 12.78
CA GLY A 104 -19.35 12.12 14.09
C GLY A 104 -20.13 13.43 14.10
N THR A 105 -20.41 14.06 12.95
CA THR A 105 -21.21 15.30 12.89
C THR A 105 -22.08 15.37 11.64
N SER A 106 -23.31 14.89 11.74
CA SER A 106 -24.45 15.44 11.00
C SER A 106 -25.65 15.26 11.92
N ASP A 107 -25.91 16.33 12.68
CA ASP A 107 -27.20 16.62 13.33
C ASP A 107 -28.25 16.90 12.25
#